data_AF-A0A7V6V2J9-F1
#
_entry.id   AF-A0A7V6V2J9-F1
#
_cell.length_a   1.000
_cell.length_b   1.000
_cell.length_c   1.000
_cell.angle_alpha   90.00
_cell.angle_beta   90.00
_cell.angle_gamma   90.00
#
_symmetry.space_group_name_H-M   'P 1'
#
loop_
_entity.id
_entity.type
_entity.pdbx_description
1 polymer ?
#
loop_
_entity_poly.entity_id
_entity_poly.type
_entity_poly.pdbx_seq_one_letter_code
_entity_poly.pdbx_strand_id
1 'polypeptide(L)'
;MAHHKSAKKRIRSNEKKRLYNRYYNKTMRTMVKKFYATADPQEAAQMLPSLYSIIDKNVKRGIIHKNKGANLKHKITKELNKRLNSAATTA
;
A
#
# COMPACT_ATOMS: atom_id res chain seq x y z
N MET A 1 12.17 -5.44 30.98
CA MET A 1 10.78 -5.77 31.38
C MET A 1 10.03 -4.47 31.69
N ALA A 2 8.71 -4.41 31.50
CA ALA A 2 7.92 -3.25 31.93
C ALA A 2 7.55 -3.40 33.41
N HIS A 3 8.26 -2.71 34.29
CA HIS A 3 8.03 -2.79 35.74
C HIS A 3 6.88 -1.88 36.19
N HIS A 4 6.70 -0.72 35.54
CA HIS A 4 5.64 0.23 35.88
C HIS A 4 4.27 -0.15 35.26
N LYS A 5 3.17 0.13 35.98
CA LYS A 5 1.78 -0.17 35.54
C LYS A 5 1.45 0.46 34.18
N SER A 6 1.90 1.69 33.94
CA SER A 6 1.71 2.39 32.65
C SER A 6 2.45 1.69 31.50
N ALA A 7 3.65 1.17 31.75
CA ALA A 7 4.45 0.46 30.75
C ALA A 7 3.79 -0.87 30.36
N LYS A 8 3.29 -1.65 31.34
CA LYS A 8 2.50 -2.87 31.06
C LYS A 8 1.23 -2.57 30.25
N LYS A 9 0.56 -1.44 30.49
CA LYS A 9 -0.58 -0.98 29.68
C LYS A 9 -0.16 -0.63 28.24
N ARG A 10 0.98 0.04 28.04
CA ARG A 10 1.50 0.38 26.72
C ARG A 10 1.82 -0.86 25.89
N ILE A 11 2.46 -1.88 26.46
CA ILE A 11 2.75 -3.15 25.78
C ILE A 11 1.46 -3.77 25.22
N ARG A 12 0.44 -3.95 26.07
CA ARG A 12 -0.86 -4.51 25.65
C ARG A 12 -1.54 -3.72 24.53
N SER A 13 -1.50 -2.38 24.60
CA SER A 13 -2.07 -1.53 23.56
C SER A 13 -1.27 -1.60 22.25
N ASN A 14 0.05 -1.62 22.35
CA ASN A 14 0.94 -1.68 21.20
C ASN A 14 0.81 -3.01 20.44
N GLU A 15 0.64 -4.13 21.13
CA GLU A 15 0.41 -5.44 20.49
C GLU A 15 -0.87 -5.44 19.64
N LYS A 16 -1.97 -4.91 20.17
CA LYS A 16 -3.24 -4.79 19.43
C LYS A 16 -3.07 -3.91 18.19
N LYS A 17 -2.43 -2.74 18.34
CA LYS A 17 -2.14 -1.83 17.22
C LYS A 17 -1.20 -2.48 16.20
N ARG A 18 -0.19 -3.23 16.65
CA ARG A 18 0.78 -3.93 15.80
C ARG A 18 0.08 -4.93 14.90
N LEU A 19 -0.83 -5.75 15.44
CA LEU A 19 -1.56 -6.75 14.66
C LEU A 19 -2.46 -6.09 13.61
N TYR A 20 -3.24 -5.08 14.02
CA TYR A 20 -4.10 -4.30 13.12
C TYR A 20 -3.29 -3.67 11.97
N ASN A 21 -2.23 -2.94 12.30
CA ASN A 21 -1.38 -2.26 11.31
C ASN A 21 -0.68 -3.27 10.39
N ARG A 22 -0.21 -4.40 10.94
CA ARG A 22 0.44 -5.45 10.15
C ARG A 22 -0.50 -6.02 9.10
N TYR A 23 -1.74 -6.33 9.48
CA TYR A 23 -2.72 -6.92 8.57
C TYR A 23 -2.97 -6.01 7.35
N TYR A 24 -3.42 -4.77 7.56
CA TYR A 24 -3.76 -3.89 6.43
C TYR A 24 -2.55 -3.45 5.60
N ASN A 25 -1.40 -3.24 6.23
CA ASN A 25 -0.17 -2.93 5.51
C ASN A 25 0.28 -4.13 4.65
N LYS A 26 0.16 -5.36 5.16
CA LYS A 26 0.46 -6.58 4.38
C LYS A 26 -0.50 -6.71 3.20
N THR A 27 -1.80 -6.53 3.41
CA THR A 27 -2.80 -6.57 2.33
C THR A 27 -2.48 -5.55 1.22
N MET A 28 -2.17 -4.30 1.58
CA MET A 28 -1.77 -3.28 0.62
C MET A 28 -0.52 -3.69 -0.17
N ARG A 29 0.53 -4.17 0.52
CA ARG A 29 1.77 -4.62 -0.14
C ARG A 29 1.53 -5.79 -1.09
N THR A 30 0.69 -6.75 -0.71
CA THR A 30 0.32 -7.87 -1.57
C THR A 30 -0.37 -7.41 -2.83
N MET A 31 -1.33 -6.49 -2.73
CA MET A 31 -2.03 -5.97 -3.92
C MET A 31 -1.09 -5.17 -4.82
N VAL A 32 -0.19 -4.38 -4.25
CA VAL A 32 0.86 -3.68 -5.02
C VAL A 32 1.76 -4.68 -5.73
N LYS A 33 2.18 -5.77 -5.06
CA LYS A 33 2.97 -6.83 -5.70
C LYS A 33 2.22 -7.50 -6.86
N LYS A 34 0.91 -7.75 -6.70
CA LYS A 34 0.06 -8.30 -7.76
C LYS A 34 0.03 -7.38 -8.99
N PHE A 35 -0.17 -6.07 -8.79
CA PHE A 35 -0.14 -5.08 -9.87
C PHE A 35 1.17 -5.14 -10.69
N TYR A 36 2.32 -5.27 -10.02
CA TYR A 36 3.61 -5.38 -10.72
C TYR A 36 3.79 -6.72 -11.45
N ALA A 37 3.16 -7.79 -10.97
CA ALA A 37 3.23 -9.12 -11.58
C ALA A 37 2.31 -9.28 -12.80
N THR A 38 1.25 -8.48 -12.91
CA THR A 38 0.39 -8.46 -14.10
C THR A 38 1.18 -7.91 -15.30
N ALA A 39 1.24 -8.69 -16.38
CA ALA A 39 1.95 -8.31 -17.61
C ALA A 39 1.09 -7.41 -18.51
N ASP A 40 -0.22 -7.65 -18.53
CA ASP A 40 -1.12 -6.96 -19.43
C ASP A 40 -1.46 -5.53 -18.96
N PRO A 41 -1.24 -4.51 -19.81
CA PRO A 41 -1.45 -3.10 -19.44
C PRO A 41 -2.94 -2.77 -19.24
N GLN A 42 -3.85 -3.45 -19.95
CA GLN A 42 -5.29 -3.24 -19.83
C GLN A 42 -5.84 -3.77 -18.49
N GLU A 43 -5.42 -4.96 -18.08
CA GLU A 43 -5.78 -5.53 -16.77
C GLU A 43 -5.19 -4.71 -15.61
N ALA A 44 -3.97 -4.22 -15.78
CA ALA A 44 -3.33 -3.33 -14.81
C ALA A 44 -4.10 -2.01 -14.63
N ALA A 45 -4.65 -1.46 -15.71
CA ALA A 45 -5.48 -0.25 -15.66
C ALA A 45 -6.81 -0.49 -14.91
N GLN A 46 -7.45 -1.65 -15.09
CA GLN A 46 -8.68 -2.01 -14.39
C GLN A 46 -8.47 -2.24 -12.88
N MET A 47 -7.29 -2.72 -12.48
CA MET A 47 -6.97 -2.96 -11.05
C MET A 47 -6.67 -1.66 -10.28
N LEU A 48 -6.37 -0.57 -10.99
CA LEU A 48 -5.89 0.70 -10.44
C LEU A 48 -6.85 1.38 -9.45
N PRO A 49 -8.18 1.49 -9.70
CA PRO A 49 -9.11 2.13 -8.77
C PRO A 49 -9.20 1.40 -7.42
N SER A 50 -9.19 0.07 -7.44
CA SER A 50 -9.19 -0.78 -6.24
C SER A 50 -7.91 -0.57 -5.43
N LEU A 51 -6.76 -0.51 -6.13
CA LEU A 51 -5.45 -0.28 -5.51
C LEU A 51 -5.39 1.09 -4.80
N TYR A 52 -5.91 2.13 -5.45
CA TYR A 52 -5.97 3.48 -4.87
C TYR A 52 -6.88 3.54 -3.65
N SER A 53 -8.05 2.89 -3.71
CA SER A 53 -8.96 2.79 -2.56
C SER A 53 -8.26 2.17 -1.34
N ILE A 54 -7.46 1.12 -1.53
CA ILE A 54 -6.74 0.46 -0.43
C ILE A 54 -5.63 1.37 0.13
N ILE A 55 -4.88 2.07 -0.73
CA ILE A 55 -3.83 3.00 -0.31
C ILE A 55 -4.43 4.13 0.53
N ASP A 56 -5.51 4.75 0.05
CA ASP A 56 -6.14 5.88 0.73
C ASP A 56 -6.81 5.48 2.05
N LYS A 57 -7.43 4.29 2.11
CA LYS A 57 -7.94 3.74 3.36
C LYS A 57 -6.82 3.53 4.38
N ASN A 58 -5.63 3.12 3.96
CA ASN A 58 -4.48 2.98 4.85
C ASN A 58 -3.91 4.33 5.33
N VAL A 59 -3.95 5.37 4.48
CA VAL A 59 -3.61 6.75 4.87
C VAL A 59 -4.62 7.27 5.90
N LYS A 60 -5.93 7.13 5.62
CA LYS A 60 -7.01 7.58 6.53
C LYS A 60 -6.92 6.92 7.91
N ARG A 61 -6.52 5.64 7.96
CA ARG A 61 -6.30 4.89 9.22
C ARG A 61 -5.00 5.25 9.94
N GLY A 62 -4.15 6.10 9.38
CA GLY A 62 -2.87 6.49 9.96
C GLY A 62 -1.81 5.38 9.97
N ILE A 63 -2.00 4.31 9.16
CA ILE A 63 -1.04 3.20 9.06
C ILE A 63 0.16 3.61 8.20
N ILE A 64 -0.08 4.42 7.17
CA ILE A 64 0.96 5.03 6.33
C ILE A 64 0.81 6.55 6.33
N HIS A 65 1.95 7.24 6.26
CA HIS A 65 1.95 8.70 6.16
C HIS A 65 1.42 9.17 4.79
N LYS A 66 0.79 10.35 4.75
CA LYS A 66 0.23 10.95 3.52
C LYS A 66 1.21 10.99 2.35
N ASN A 67 2.47 11.39 2.61
CA ASN A 67 3.51 11.44 1.57
C ASN A 67 3.86 10.05 1.05
N LYS A 68 3.82 9.02 1.90
CA LYS A 68 4.05 7.64 1.46
C LYS A 68 2.92 7.15 0.57
N GLY A 69 1.67 7.46 0.90
CA GLY A 69 0.52 7.18 0.04
C GLY A 69 0.64 7.86 -1.33
N ALA A 70 0.95 9.17 -1.35
CA ALA A 70 1.17 9.93 -2.58
C ALA A 70 2.32 9.37 -3.42
N ASN A 71 3.46 9.06 -2.80
CA ASN A 71 4.61 8.47 -3.49
C ASN A 71 4.29 7.10 -4.11
N LEU A 72 3.47 6.28 -3.44
CA LEU A 72 3.03 4.99 -4.01
C LEU A 72 2.15 5.21 -5.25
N LYS A 73 1.15 6.09 -5.17
CA LYS A 73 0.29 6.44 -6.31
C LYS A 73 1.10 6.96 -7.50
N HIS A 74 2.06 7.85 -7.24
CA HIS A 74 2.95 8.37 -8.27
C HIS A 74 3.75 7.26 -8.97
N LYS A 75 4.38 6.36 -8.19
CA LYS A 75 5.16 5.25 -8.75
C LYS A 75 4.31 4.29 -9.59
N ILE A 76 3.12 3.94 -9.13
CA ILE A 76 2.18 3.06 -9.84
C ILE A 76 1.75 3.69 -11.17
N THR A 77 1.36 4.97 -11.16
CA THR A 77 0.95 5.68 -12.37
C THR A 77 2.11 5.80 -13.36
N LYS A 78 3.30 6.16 -12.87
CA LYS A 78 4.50 6.29 -13.69
C LYS A 78 4.86 4.97 -14.37
N GLU A 79 4.76 3.86 -13.65
CA GLU A 79 5.00 2.54 -14.23
C GLU A 79 3.98 2.19 -15.31
N LEU A 80 2.69 2.43 -15.06
CA LEU A 80 1.65 2.18 -16.06
C LEU A 80 1.88 3.00 -17.34
N ASN A 81 2.15 4.30 -17.19
CA ASN A 81 2.44 5.19 -18.32
C ASN A 81 3.69 4.73 -19.08
N LYS A 82 4.73 4.27 -18.37
CA LYS A 82 5.93 3.71 -19.00
C LYS A 82 5.59 2.47 -19.84
N ARG A 83 4.79 1.55 -19.31
CA ARG A 83 4.36 0.32 -20.02
C ARG A 83 3.52 0.64 -21.26
N LEU A 84 2.64 1.63 -21.17
CA LEU A 84 1.83 2.09 -22.30
C LEU A 84 2.70 2.75 -23.39
N ASN A 85 3.65 3.61 -23.01
CA ASN A 85 4.53 4.30 -23.96
C ASN A 85 5.53 3.35 -24.63
N SER A 86 6.04 2.32 -23.94
CA SER A 86 6.92 1.32 -24.56
C SER A 86 6.22 0.50 -25.63
N ALA A 87 4.93 0.19 -25.43
CA ALA A 87 4.13 -0.47 -26.45
C ALA A 87 3.93 0.42 -27.69
N ALA A 88 3.80 1.74 -27.50
CA ALA A 88 3.64 2.70 -28.60
C ALA A 88 4.95 3.01 -29.37
N THR A 89 6.12 2.79 -28.77
CA THR A 89 7.43 3.08 -29.42
C THR A 89 7.94 1.90 -30.27
N THR A 90 7.31 0.73 -30.16
CA THR A 90 7.69 -0.50 -30.89
C THR A 90 6.81 -0.73 -32.13
N ALA A 91 5.88 0.18 -32.40
CA ALA A 91 5.07 0.26 -33.62
C ALA A 91 5.60 1.39 -34.52
#